data_AF-A0A9D9TPY7-F1
#
_entry.id   AF-A0A9D9TPY7-F1
#
_cell.length_a   1.000
_cell.length_b   1.000
_cell.length_c   1.000
_cell.angle_alpha   90.00
_cell.angle_beta   90.00
_cell.angle_gamma   90.00
#
_symmetry.space_group_name_H-M   'P 1'
#
loop_
_entity.id
_entity.type
_entity.pdbx_description
1 polymer ?
#
loop_
_entity_poly.entity_id
_entity_poly.type
_entity_poly.pdbx_seq_one_letter_code
_entity_poly.pdbx_strand_id
1 'polypeptide(L)'
;MGLFDTLHCEFPLPDGCAEREFQTKSLACEMDNYRLTAAGRLLHPGGQDTGFHGVLRFYTGSATGTWHEYEAKFTSGALQHLVPVASAAYSPVGFILPLPPAQP
;
A
#
# COMPACT_ATOMS: atom_id res chain seq x y z
N MET A 1 -21.26 -1.07 9.12
CA MET A 1 -21.01 -0.16 7.97
C MET A 1 -19.84 0.72 8.37
N GLY A 2 -18.62 0.41 7.96
CA GLY A 2 -17.40 1.13 8.37
C GLY A 2 -16.93 2.08 7.28
N LEU A 3 -16.46 3.28 7.63
CA LEU A 3 -15.75 4.14 6.69
C LEU A 3 -14.40 3.52 6.36
N PHE A 4 -14.09 3.46 5.08
CA PHE A 4 -12.79 3.10 4.53
C PHE A 4 -12.53 4.02 3.35
N ASP A 5 -11.27 4.37 3.15
CA ASP A 5 -10.83 5.09 1.96
C ASP A 5 -10.49 4.09 0.87
N THR A 6 -10.61 4.53 -0.38
CA THR A 6 -10.23 3.76 -1.55
C THR A 6 -8.89 4.27 -2.06
N LEU A 7 -7.99 3.35 -2.40
CA LEU A 7 -6.68 3.61 -2.96
C LEU A 7 -6.57 2.94 -4.33
N HIS A 8 -6.38 3.73 -5.37
CA HIS A 8 -6.08 3.23 -6.70
C HIS A 8 -4.56 3.16 -6.90
N CYS A 9 -4.01 1.95 -6.98
CA CYS A 9 -2.60 1.68 -7.20
C CYS A 9 -2.29 1.52 -8.70
N GLU A 10 -1.53 2.48 -9.23
CA GLU A 10 -0.97 2.42 -10.59
C GLU A 10 0.43 1.80 -10.60
N PHE A 11 1.06 1.65 -9.42
CA PHE A 11 2.38 1.04 -9.27
C PHE A 11 2.31 -0.47 -9.59
N PRO A 12 3.27 -1.02 -10.35
CA PRO A 12 3.29 -2.45 -10.64
C PRO A 12 3.47 -3.23 -9.34
N LEU A 13 2.43 -3.97 -8.94
CA LEU A 13 2.46 -4.78 -7.73
C LEU A 13 3.42 -5.95 -7.92
N PRO A 14 4.26 -6.26 -6.92
CA PRO A 14 5.27 -7.32 -7.02
C PRO A 14 4.66 -8.72 -7.22
N ASP A 15 3.40 -8.95 -6.84
CA ASP A 15 2.70 -10.23 -7.08
C ASP A 15 2.06 -10.36 -8.47
N GLY A 16 2.09 -9.31 -9.30
CA GLY A 16 1.37 -9.31 -10.58
C GLY A 16 -0.15 -9.27 -10.44
N CYS A 17 -0.66 -8.78 -9.29
CA CYS A 17 -2.09 -8.60 -9.08
C CYS A 17 -2.67 -7.64 -10.14
N ALA A 18 -3.74 -8.06 -10.80
CA ALA A 18 -4.43 -7.26 -11.82
C ALA A 18 -5.36 -6.21 -11.21
N GLU A 19 -5.72 -6.37 -9.94
CA GLU A 19 -6.54 -5.42 -9.20
C GLU A 19 -5.75 -4.15 -8.94
N ARG A 20 -6.35 -3.02 -9.30
CA ARG A 20 -5.76 -1.70 -9.09
C ARG A 20 -6.45 -0.95 -7.97
N GLU A 21 -7.61 -1.41 -7.53
CA GLU A 21 -8.41 -0.75 -6.50
C GLU A 21 -8.29 -1.49 -5.17
N PHE A 22 -7.91 -0.76 -4.14
CA PHE A 22 -7.65 -1.25 -2.80
C PHE A 22 -8.43 -0.42 -1.79
N GLN A 23 -8.77 -1.01 -0.65
CA GLN A 23 -9.33 -0.29 0.48
C GLN A 23 -8.24 -0.05 1.52
N THR A 24 -8.25 1.12 2.15
CA THR A 24 -7.37 1.47 3.26
C THR A 24 -8.16 2.06 4.40
N LYS A 25 -7.74 1.73 5.63
CA LYS A 25 -8.23 2.32 6.88
C LYS A 25 -7.13 3.02 7.66
N SER A 26 -5.95 3.17 7.04
CA SER A 26 -4.79 3.80 7.65
C SER A 26 -4.75 5.32 7.43
N LEU A 27 -5.72 5.85 6.67
CA LEU A 27 -5.89 7.27 6.41
C LEU A 27 -6.99 7.84 7.33
N ALA A 28 -7.57 8.98 6.92
CA ALA A 28 -8.58 9.69 7.70
C ALA A 28 -9.93 8.94 7.76
N CYS A 29 -10.09 7.84 7.02
CA CYS A 29 -11.35 7.12 6.87
C CYS A 29 -12.46 8.11 6.50
N GLU A 30 -12.22 8.94 5.48
CA GLU A 30 -13.15 9.98 5.00
C GLU A 30 -13.96 9.52 3.79
N MET A 31 -13.77 8.26 3.36
CA MET A 31 -14.39 7.70 2.15
C MET A 31 -13.82 8.34 0.88
N ASP A 32 -12.55 8.74 0.94
CA ASP A 32 -11.85 9.42 -0.14
C ASP A 32 -11.19 8.44 -1.11
N ASN A 33 -11.03 8.88 -2.35
CA ASN A 33 -10.42 8.10 -3.42
C ASN A 33 -9.00 8.60 -3.72
N TYR A 34 -8.03 8.01 -3.06
CA TYR A 34 -6.61 8.32 -3.24
C TYR A 34 -6.05 7.58 -4.45
N ARG A 35 -5.04 8.17 -5.10
CA ARG A 35 -4.33 7.53 -6.22
C ARG A 35 -2.84 7.43 -5.94
N LEU A 36 -2.33 6.21 -5.88
CA LEU A 36 -0.91 5.93 -5.83
C LEU A 36 -0.38 5.78 -7.26
N THR A 37 0.35 6.80 -7.72
CA THR A 37 0.93 6.82 -9.06
C THR A 37 2.05 5.79 -9.22
N ALA A 38 2.37 5.40 -10.46
CA ALA A 38 3.54 4.56 -10.76
C ALA A 38 4.88 5.21 -10.39
N ALA A 39 4.90 6.53 -10.18
CA ALA A 39 6.05 7.26 -9.63
C ALA A 39 6.17 7.15 -8.11
N GLY A 40 5.24 6.46 -7.44
CA GLY A 40 5.22 6.30 -5.99
C GLY A 40 4.67 7.52 -5.26
N ARG A 41 3.89 8.40 -5.90
CA ARG A 41 3.25 9.53 -5.19
C ARG A 41 1.80 9.24 -4.87
N LEU A 42 1.40 9.57 -3.64
CA LEU A 42 0.02 9.47 -3.19
C LEU A 42 -0.69 10.79 -3.45
N LEU A 43 -1.64 10.77 -4.37
CA LEU A 43 -2.45 11.92 -4.73
C LEU A 43 -3.83 11.82 -4.10
N HIS A 44 -4.36 12.95 -3.65
CA HIS A 44 -5.77 13.13 -3.34
C HIS A 44 -6.63 12.96 -4.60
N PRO A 45 -7.95 12.73 -4.47
CA PRO A 45 -8.85 12.68 -5.63
C PRO A 45 -8.82 13.97 -6.47
N GLY A 46 -8.48 15.12 -5.87
CA GLY A 46 -8.24 16.38 -6.57
C GLY A 46 -6.93 16.47 -7.35
N GLY A 47 -6.08 15.43 -7.34
CA GLY A 47 -4.79 15.39 -8.02
C GLY A 47 -3.64 16.09 -7.29
N GLN A 48 -3.87 16.61 -6.08
CA GLN A 48 -2.83 17.17 -5.23
C GLN A 48 -2.05 16.08 -4.50
N ASP A 49 -0.73 16.24 -4.41
CA ASP A 49 0.10 15.38 -3.55
C ASP A 49 -0.31 15.55 -2.09
N THR A 50 -0.51 14.43 -1.40
CA THR A 50 -0.97 14.43 -0.01
C THR A 50 0.15 14.77 0.96
N GLY A 51 1.41 14.73 0.52
CA GLY A 51 2.58 14.84 1.40
C GLY A 51 2.66 13.72 2.44
N PHE A 52 1.92 12.63 2.27
CA PHE A 52 1.79 11.58 3.28
C PHE A 52 3.16 11.01 3.68
N HIS A 53 3.40 10.93 4.98
CA HIS A 53 4.63 10.41 5.56
C HIS A 53 4.27 9.39 6.65
N GLY A 54 4.51 8.11 6.38
CA GLY A 54 4.11 7.04 7.28
C GLY A 54 4.01 5.70 6.57
N VAL A 55 3.34 4.75 7.20
CA VAL A 55 3.07 3.44 6.61
C VAL A 55 1.58 3.36 6.32
N LEU A 56 1.24 3.13 5.05
CA LEU A 56 -0.11 2.94 4.54
C LEU A 56 -0.33 1.44 4.34
N ARG A 57 -1.34 0.90 5.01
CA ARG A 57 -1.79 -0.48 4.76
C ARG A 57 -3.06 -0.45 3.94
N PHE A 58 -3.08 -1.24 2.88
CA PHE A 58 -4.24 -1.35 2.02
C PHE A 58 -4.44 -2.78 1.58
N TYR A 59 -5.70 -3.15 1.32
CA TYR A 59 -6.10 -4.50 1.02
C TYR A 59 -7.12 -4.54 -0.10
N THR A 60 -7.11 -5.61 -0.88
CA THR A 60 -8.14 -5.89 -1.87
C THR A 60 -8.57 -7.34 -1.77
N GLY A 61 -9.85 -7.58 -2.02
CA GLY A 61 -10.37 -8.93 -2.20
C GLY A 61 -10.62 -9.13 -3.68
N SER A 62 -9.84 -10.01 -4.32
CA SER A 62 -10.15 -10.41 -5.69
C SER A 62 -11.53 -11.06 -5.74
N ALA A 63 -12.22 -10.95 -6.89
CA ALA A 63 -13.46 -11.68 -7.16
C ALA A 63 -13.34 -13.20 -6.98
N THR A 64 -12.11 -13.74 -7.03
CA THR A 64 -11.79 -15.15 -6.76
C THR A 64 -11.77 -15.51 -5.27
N GLY A 65 -12.00 -14.56 -4.36
CA GLY A 65 -11.94 -14.75 -2.91
C GLY A 65 -10.53 -14.73 -2.33
N THR A 66 -9.52 -14.35 -3.13
CA THR A 66 -8.14 -14.21 -2.66
C THR A 66 -7.96 -12.85 -2.01
N TRP A 67 -7.61 -12.86 -0.72
CA TRP A 67 -7.34 -11.65 0.04
C TRP A 67 -5.88 -11.22 -0.17
N HIS A 68 -5.69 -10.02 -0.70
CA HIS A 68 -4.38 -9.43 -0.92
C HIS A 68 -4.22 -8.21 -0.03
N GLU A 69 -3.21 -8.23 0.83
CA GLU A 69 -2.84 -7.11 1.68
C GLU A 69 -1.46 -6.60 1.31
N TYR A 70 -1.28 -5.28 1.34
CA TYR A 70 -0.06 -4.59 0.99
C TYR A 70 0.29 -3.54 2.05
N GLU A 71 1.59 -3.39 2.29
CA GLU A 71 2.15 -2.36 3.15
C GLU A 71 3.05 -1.44 2.32
N ALA A 72 2.65 -0.18 2.24
CA ALA A 72 3.35 0.87 1.50
C ALA A 72 3.91 1.92 2.46
N LYS A 73 5.23 2.04 2.52
CA LYS A 73 5.92 3.05 3.31
C LYS A 73 6.14 4.29 2.48
N PHE A 74 5.66 5.43 2.97
CA PHE A 74 5.85 6.74 2.38
C PHE A 74 6.76 7.60 3.25
N THR A 75 7.63 8.38 2.61
CA THR A 75 8.48 9.38 3.24
C THR A 75 8.37 10.65 2.42
N SER A 76 7.87 11.73 3.03
CA SER A 76 7.73 13.04 2.40
C SER A 76 6.88 13.00 1.12
N GLY A 77 5.77 12.26 1.13
CA GLY A 77 4.86 12.09 -0.01
C GLY A 77 5.35 11.11 -1.09
N ALA A 78 6.54 10.51 -0.93
CA ALA A 78 7.08 9.53 -1.87
C ALA A 78 7.07 8.11 -1.27
N LEU A 79 6.64 7.14 -2.06
CA LEU A 79 6.66 5.72 -1.77
C LEU A 79 8.11 5.23 -1.78
N GLN A 80 8.57 4.76 -0.63
CA GLN A 80 9.90 4.21 -0.46
C GLN A 80 9.90 2.69 -0.61
N HIS A 81 8.87 2.02 -0.06
CA HIS A 81 8.75 0.56 -0.10
C HIS A 81 7.29 0.17 -0.28
N LEU A 82 7.03 -0.81 -1.13
CA LEU A 82 5.74 -1.47 -1.25
C LEU A 82 5.98 -2.97 -1.24
N VAL A 83 5.42 -3.65 -0.25
CA VAL A 83 5.53 -5.11 -0.12
C VAL A 83 4.16 -5.70 0.15
N PRO A 84 3.87 -6.91 -0.36
CA PRO A 84 2.69 -7.65 0.04
C PRO A 84 2.87 -8.08 1.49
N VAL A 85 1.84 -7.90 2.32
CA VAL A 85 1.83 -8.36 3.72
C VAL A 85 2.03 -9.87 3.81
N ALA A 86 1.53 -10.62 2.82
CA ALA A 86 1.78 -12.06 2.72
C ALA A 86 3.28 -12.40 2.56
N SER A 87 4.08 -11.50 1.98
CA SER A 87 5.54 -11.63 1.88
C SER A 87 6.30 -10.82 2.94
N ALA A 88 5.64 -9.88 3.62
CA ALA A 88 6.20 -9.18 4.76
C ALA A 88 6.24 -10.19 5.90
N ALA A 89 7.42 -10.77 6.16
CA ALA A 89 7.64 -11.65 7.30
C ALA A 89 7.16 -10.92 8.57
N TYR A 90 6.00 -11.34 9.06
CA TYR A 90 5.32 -10.68 10.16
C TYR A 90 6.23 -10.70 11.40
N SER A 91 6.69 -9.54 11.83
CA SER A 91 7.23 -9.35 13.17
C SER A 91 6.48 -8.17 13.79
N PRO A 92 5.86 -8.32 14.98
CA PRO A 92 5.06 -7.28 15.62
C PRO A 92 5.84 -6.01 16.02
N VAL A 93 7.12 -5.91 15.63
CA VAL A 93 8.06 -4.82 15.97
C VAL A 93 8.50 -4.01 14.73
N GLY A 94 7.93 -4.29 13.55
CA GLY A 94 8.21 -3.53 12.32
C GLY A 94 9.17 -4.23 11.35
N PHE A 95 9.22 -3.67 10.14
CA PHE A 95 9.91 -4.15 8.93
C PHE A 95 11.25 -4.84 9.21
N ILE A 96 11.30 -6.17 9.11
CA ILE A 96 12.54 -6.93 8.92
C ILE A 96 12.70 -7.04 7.39
N LEU A 97 13.65 -6.29 6.81
CA LEU A 97 14.18 -6.68 5.50
C LEU A 97 14.66 -8.13 5.63
N PRO A 98 14.36 -9.04 4.68
CA PRO A 98 15.03 -10.33 4.67
C PRO A 98 16.54 -10.04 4.66
N LEU A 99 17.24 -10.54 5.68
CA LEU A 99 18.69 -10.42 5.79
C LEU A 99 19.27 -10.84 4.41
N PRO A 100 20.16 -10.06 3.79
CA PRO A 100 20.85 -10.54 2.59
C PRO A 100 21.50 -11.90 2.93
N PRO A 101 21.46 -12.88 2.01
CA PRO A 101 22.08 -14.17 2.25
C PRO A 101 23.54 -13.93 2.66
N ALA A 102 23.92 -14.46 3.82
CA ALA A 102 25.28 -14.41 4.32
C ALA A 102 26.21 -14.84 3.18
N GLN A 103 26.98 -13.88 2.67
CA GLN A 103 27.97 -14.13 1.63
C GLN A 103 29.02 -15.09 2.24
N PRO A 104 29.49 -16.09 1.47
CA PRO A 104 30.36 -17.15 1.96
C PRO A 104 31.74 -16.66 2.46
#